data_AF-A0AAD7IG21-F1
#
_entry.id   AF-A0AAD7IG21-F1
#
_cell.length_a   1.000
_cell.length_b   1.000
_cell.length_c   1.000
_cell.angle_alpha   90.00
_cell.angle_beta   90.00
_cell.angle_gamma   90.00
#
_symmetry.space_group_name_H-M   'P 1'
#
loop_
_entity.id
_entity.type
_entity.pdbx_description
1 polymer ?
#
loop_
_entity_poly.entity_id
_entity_poly.type
_entity_poly.pdbx_seq_one_letter_code
_entity_poly.pdbx_strand_id
1 'polypeptide(L)'
;MFFVRPLVAALLVQTTLALVPIGYTASGLPFFLAPSGSRVQQSGRNMDVFAPNGTLIHTFEDVIPTNFKAKRQETLARRQEVSATEAYAQFSTTADNEIDSFNATFVVPPVPTSFDSQIIFLSANLQVLDPNGVPFGNLRAALQYGGSFLPGTGPFWTYTVQLEIPGGGYLSVSFPGVNMTLEVGQRINTFIVADPALDAETKEELGVFWHIAGFDNVPDSPTLEIGWQVPPQLVALELEEEGVSGASDYPAGSFVFEQINLNLTTGPPAAFYWNTSVDPTTDVQVKVDVEGSQDAQVSFVFPSA
;
A
#
# COMPACT_ATOMS: atom_id res chain seq x y z
N MET A 1 31.79 8.01 51.46
CA MET A 1 31.82 9.18 50.58
C MET A 1 30.80 8.92 49.47
N PHE A 2 29.57 9.42 49.63
CA PHE A 2 28.45 9.15 48.72
C PHE A 2 28.52 10.10 47.53
N PHE A 3 28.71 9.58 46.33
CA PHE A 3 28.60 10.34 45.08
C PHE A 3 27.13 10.37 44.66
N VAL A 4 26.49 11.53 44.80
CA VAL A 4 25.19 11.81 44.18
C VAL A 4 25.47 12.30 42.76
N ARG A 5 25.15 11.50 41.75
CA ARG A 5 25.13 11.93 40.34
C ARG A 5 23.84 12.70 40.08
N PRO A 6 23.88 13.91 39.50
CA PRO A 6 22.67 14.58 39.05
C PRO A 6 22.12 13.85 37.81
N LEU A 7 20.90 13.33 37.94
CA LEU A 7 20.12 12.82 36.82
C LEU A 7 19.64 14.04 36.02
N VAL A 8 20.31 14.34 34.90
CA VAL A 8 19.82 15.34 33.96
C VAL A 8 18.75 14.67 33.11
N ALA A 9 17.49 14.85 33.49
CA ALA A 9 16.36 14.52 32.64
C ALA A 9 16.31 15.55 31.50
N ALA A 10 16.80 15.16 30.32
CA ALA A 10 16.58 15.94 29.11
C ALA A 10 15.10 15.82 28.73
N LEU A 11 14.32 16.87 29.01
CA LEU A 11 12.99 17.04 28.44
C LEU A 11 13.19 17.29 26.92
N LEU A 12 13.12 16.24 26.12
CA LEU A 12 12.90 16.39 24.68
C LEU A 12 11.46 16.88 24.53
N VAL A 13 11.30 18.19 24.39
CA VAL A 13 10.08 18.77 23.84
C VAL A 13 10.01 18.28 22.39
N GLN A 14 9.33 17.15 22.18
CA GLN A 14 8.91 16.76 20.84
C GLN A 14 7.84 17.77 20.44
N THR A 15 8.26 18.82 19.75
CA THR A 15 7.31 19.61 18.97
C THR A 15 6.66 18.64 18.01
N THR A 16 5.33 18.49 18.12
CA THR A 16 4.52 17.78 17.14
C THR A 16 4.59 18.59 15.86
N LEU A 17 5.62 18.31 15.05
CA LEU A 17 5.68 18.83 13.69
C LEU A 17 4.56 18.12 12.94
N ALA A 18 3.53 18.91 12.58
CA ALA A 18 2.53 18.46 11.65
C ALA A 18 3.23 17.90 10.40
N LEU A 19 2.75 16.77 9.86
CA LEU A 19 3.30 16.25 8.61
C LEU A 19 3.24 17.34 7.54
N VAL A 20 4.37 17.61 6.89
CA VAL A 20 4.48 18.50 5.73
C VAL A 20 4.75 17.67 4.49
N PRO A 21 4.24 18.07 3.32
CA PRO A 21 4.57 17.39 2.08
C PRO A 21 6.08 17.41 1.83
N ILE A 22 6.64 16.25 1.47
CA ILE A 22 8.04 16.09 1.05
C ILE A 22 8.22 16.21 -0.46
N GLY A 23 7.12 16.16 -1.21
CA GLY A 23 7.08 16.21 -2.67
C GLY A 23 5.66 16.19 -3.20
N TYR A 24 5.52 16.16 -4.53
CA TYR A 24 4.24 16.11 -5.22
C TYR A 24 4.35 15.20 -6.44
N THR A 25 3.34 14.36 -6.72
CA THR A 25 3.23 13.60 -7.99
C THR A 25 3.25 14.52 -9.21
N ALA A 26 3.44 13.98 -10.42
CA ALA A 26 3.19 14.74 -11.65
C ALA A 26 1.76 15.32 -11.74
N SER A 27 0.78 14.63 -11.15
CA SER A 27 -0.60 15.13 -11.03
C SER A 27 -0.79 16.22 -9.97
N GLY A 28 0.26 16.56 -9.21
CA GLY A 28 0.25 17.62 -8.19
C GLY A 28 -0.27 17.18 -6.82
N LEU A 29 -0.42 15.88 -6.56
CA LEU A 29 -0.84 15.35 -5.28
C LEU A 29 0.34 15.31 -4.29
N PRO A 30 0.16 15.77 -3.04
CA PRO A 30 1.25 15.80 -2.06
C PRO A 30 1.66 14.39 -1.60
N PHE A 31 2.94 14.23 -1.31
CA PHE A 31 3.51 13.07 -0.62
C PHE A 31 3.91 13.43 0.80
N PHE A 32 3.49 12.63 1.76
CA PHE A 32 3.82 12.75 3.18
C PHE A 32 4.66 11.57 3.64
N LEU A 33 5.45 11.79 4.68
CA LEU A 33 6.29 10.76 5.28
C LEU A 33 5.95 10.60 6.76
N ALA A 34 5.43 9.44 7.13
CA ALA A 34 5.23 9.07 8.53
C ALA A 34 6.34 8.11 9.02
N PRO A 35 6.63 8.08 10.33
CA PRO A 35 7.44 7.02 10.91
C PRO A 35 6.80 5.65 10.69
N SER A 36 7.59 4.61 10.45
CA SER A 36 7.08 3.23 10.48
C SER A 36 6.42 2.88 11.83
N GLY A 37 5.37 2.07 11.79
CA GLY A 37 4.50 1.77 12.92
C GLY A 37 3.48 2.88 13.18
N SER A 38 3.36 3.86 12.28
CA SER A 38 2.29 4.86 12.36
C SER A 38 0.94 4.20 12.09
N ARG A 39 -0.09 4.82 12.66
CA ARG A 39 -1.47 4.39 12.56
C ARG A 39 -2.29 5.51 11.94
N VAL A 40 -3.13 5.17 10.97
CA VAL A 40 -4.09 6.09 10.38
C VAL A 40 -5.49 5.65 10.79
N GLN A 41 -6.34 6.58 11.20
CA GLN A 41 -7.71 6.29 11.61
C GLN A 41 -8.67 7.18 10.85
N GLN A 42 -9.73 6.59 10.31
CA GLN A 42 -10.86 7.36 9.82
C GLN A 42 -11.71 7.86 11.00
N SER A 43 -11.72 9.18 11.20
CA SER A 43 -12.51 9.87 12.22
C SER A 43 -13.65 10.65 11.56
N GLY A 44 -14.72 9.94 11.19
CA GLY A 44 -15.85 10.51 10.46
C GLY A 44 -15.44 10.97 9.06
N ARG A 45 -15.26 12.29 8.87
CA ARG A 45 -14.85 12.89 7.60
C ARG A 45 -13.34 13.08 7.43
N ASN A 46 -12.58 12.83 8.48
CA ASN A 46 -11.15 13.07 8.53
C ASN A 46 -10.37 11.76 8.50
N MET A 47 -9.09 11.85 8.13
CA MET A 47 -8.11 10.79 8.37
C MET A 47 -7.02 11.32 9.31
N ASP A 48 -6.97 10.77 10.50
CA ASP A 48 -6.04 11.14 11.55
C ASP A 48 -4.82 10.23 11.51
N VAL A 49 -3.62 10.81 11.48
CA VAL A 49 -2.34 10.08 11.50
C VAL A 49 -1.72 10.21 12.87
N PHE A 50 -1.45 9.06 13.47
CA PHE A 50 -0.79 8.91 14.76
C PHE A 50 0.61 8.33 14.56
N ALA A 51 1.59 8.90 15.24
CA ALA A 51 2.91 8.30 15.38
C ALA A 51 2.83 6.99 16.19
N PRO A 52 3.87 6.13 16.15
CA PRO A 52 3.87 4.84 16.84
C PRO A 52 3.66 4.90 18.37
N ASN A 53 3.88 6.07 18.98
CA ASN A 53 3.66 6.31 20.40
C ASN A 53 2.22 6.78 20.73
N GLY A 54 1.31 6.81 19.75
CA GLY A 54 -0.07 7.27 19.89
C GLY A 54 -0.26 8.78 19.77
N THR A 55 0.79 9.56 19.52
CA THR A 55 0.66 11.02 19.32
C THR A 55 0.05 11.33 17.97
N LEU A 56 -1.02 12.13 17.92
CA LEU A 56 -1.55 12.67 16.67
C LEU A 56 -0.51 13.61 16.02
N ILE A 57 -0.11 13.32 14.79
CA ILE A 57 0.90 14.07 14.03
C ILE A 57 0.33 14.74 12.78
N HIS A 58 -0.85 14.36 12.30
CA HIS A 58 -1.52 15.04 11.20
C HIS A 58 -2.99 14.69 11.14
N THR A 59 -3.82 15.59 10.62
CA THR A 59 -5.21 15.32 10.27
C THR A 59 -5.44 15.78 8.85
N PHE A 60 -5.85 14.85 7.99
CA PHE A 60 -6.40 15.15 6.67
C PHE A 60 -7.87 15.49 6.85
N GLU A 61 -8.20 16.78 6.80
CA GLU A 61 -9.55 17.26 7.05
C GLU A 61 -10.47 17.04 5.83
N ASP A 62 -11.70 16.57 6.10
CA ASP A 62 -12.79 16.51 5.11
C ASP A 62 -12.52 15.68 3.84
N VAL A 63 -11.54 14.77 3.90
CA VAL A 63 -11.16 13.85 2.82
C VAL A 63 -12.19 12.75 2.56
N ILE A 64 -13.10 12.48 3.51
CA ILE A 64 -14.19 11.53 3.32
C ILE A 64 -15.50 12.24 2.89
N PRO A 65 -16.16 11.78 1.81
CA PRO A 65 -17.46 12.30 1.37
C PRO A 65 -18.56 12.11 2.42
N THR A 66 -19.50 13.06 2.50
CA THR A 66 -20.58 13.10 3.51
C THR A 66 -21.53 11.91 3.47
N ASN A 67 -21.60 11.17 2.36
CA ASN A 67 -22.47 9.99 2.17
C ASN A 67 -21.67 8.71 1.91
N PHE A 68 -20.47 8.62 2.47
CA PHE A 68 -19.63 7.44 2.31
C PHE A 68 -20.31 6.21 2.95
N LYS A 69 -20.82 5.33 2.10
CA LYS A 69 -21.38 4.03 2.44
C LYS A 69 -20.79 3.02 1.46
N ALA A 70 -20.16 1.98 1.99
CA ALA A 70 -19.80 0.79 1.24
C ALA A 70 -21.01 0.29 0.46
N LYS A 71 -20.92 0.19 -0.86
CA LYS A 71 -21.93 -0.47 -1.69
C LYS A 71 -21.40 -1.80 -2.21
N ARG A 72 -22.27 -2.80 -2.19
CA ARG A 72 -22.09 -4.05 -2.94
C ARG A 72 -22.18 -3.73 -4.43
N GLN A 73 -21.18 -4.09 -5.22
CA GLN A 73 -21.20 -3.83 -6.65
C GLN A 73 -20.80 -5.07 -7.46
N GLU A 74 -21.52 -5.27 -8.56
CA GLU A 74 -21.32 -6.38 -9.50
C GLU A 74 -20.33 -6.02 -10.63
N THR A 75 -19.98 -4.73 -10.79
CA THR A 75 -19.07 -4.22 -11.83
C THR A 75 -18.22 -3.06 -11.30
N LEU A 76 -16.91 -3.26 -11.19
CA LEU A 76 -15.95 -2.26 -10.69
C LEU A 76 -15.67 -1.20 -11.76
N ALA A 77 -15.52 0.07 -11.36
CA ALA A 77 -15.21 1.17 -12.27
C ALA A 77 -13.81 1.76 -11.96
N ARG A 78 -13.01 2.01 -13.01
CA ARG A 78 -11.69 2.64 -12.91
C ARG A 78 -11.84 4.14 -12.60
N ARG A 79 -11.08 4.66 -11.64
CA ARG A 79 -10.93 6.12 -11.45
C ARG A 79 -10.00 6.68 -12.54
N GLN A 80 -10.58 7.19 -13.62
CA GLN A 80 -9.82 7.71 -14.77
C GLN A 80 -8.97 8.97 -14.50
N GLU A 81 -9.10 9.63 -13.35
CA GLU A 81 -8.46 10.94 -13.14
C GLU A 81 -7.30 10.96 -12.13
N VAL A 82 -6.97 9.84 -11.46
CA VAL A 82 -5.93 9.82 -10.41
C VAL A 82 -5.04 8.57 -10.44
N SER A 83 -5.55 7.44 -10.92
CA SER A 83 -4.85 6.16 -10.86
C SER A 83 -3.91 6.02 -12.07
N ALA A 84 -2.61 6.08 -11.79
CA ALA A 84 -1.53 5.65 -12.69
C ALA A 84 -1.46 4.10 -12.79
N THR A 85 -2.53 3.40 -12.39
CA THR A 85 -2.60 1.95 -12.48
C THR A 85 -2.80 1.57 -13.93
N GLU A 86 -1.76 0.96 -14.49
CA GLU A 86 -1.73 0.51 -15.88
C GLU A 86 -2.23 -0.92 -16.02
N ALA A 87 -2.08 -1.73 -14.98
CA ALA A 87 -2.47 -3.14 -15.03
C ALA A 87 -2.80 -3.66 -13.63
N TYR A 88 -3.79 -4.54 -13.54
CA TYR A 88 -4.15 -5.18 -12.27
C TYR A 88 -4.74 -6.58 -12.41
N ALA A 89 -4.64 -7.34 -11.32
CA ALA A 89 -5.47 -8.50 -11.02
C ALA A 89 -6.12 -8.29 -9.63
N GLN A 90 -7.44 -8.36 -9.55
CA GLN A 90 -8.16 -8.02 -8.32
C GLN A 90 -9.28 -9.00 -7.99
N PHE A 91 -9.63 -9.04 -6.72
CA PHE A 91 -10.76 -9.80 -6.20
C PHE A 91 -11.60 -8.91 -5.29
N SER A 92 -12.92 -8.93 -5.48
CA SER A 92 -13.86 -8.21 -4.62
C SER A 92 -14.54 -9.13 -3.63
N THR A 93 -14.58 -8.69 -2.38
CA THR A 93 -15.25 -9.38 -1.29
C THR A 93 -16.67 -8.82 -1.10
N THR A 94 -17.40 -9.41 -0.15
CA THR A 94 -18.73 -8.94 0.25
C THR A 94 -18.67 -8.46 1.69
N ALA A 95 -19.61 -7.59 2.08
CA ALA A 95 -19.70 -7.12 3.47
C ALA A 95 -19.81 -8.25 4.51
N ASP A 96 -20.36 -9.40 4.14
CA ASP A 96 -20.50 -10.56 5.04
C ASP A 96 -19.27 -11.50 5.02
N ASN A 97 -18.26 -11.20 4.21
CA ASN A 97 -17.05 -12.01 4.04
C ASN A 97 -15.82 -11.11 3.94
N GLU A 98 -15.41 -10.57 5.09
CA GLU A 98 -14.37 -9.57 5.22
C GLU A 98 -12.98 -10.17 4.97
N ILE A 99 -12.03 -9.29 4.63
CA ILE A 99 -10.64 -9.66 4.37
C ILE A 99 -9.92 -9.80 5.71
N ASP A 100 -9.49 -11.04 6.02
CA ASP A 100 -8.73 -11.37 7.23
C ASP A 100 -7.23 -11.25 6.96
N SER A 101 -6.74 -11.81 5.84
CA SER A 101 -5.37 -11.59 5.41
C SER A 101 -5.21 -11.66 3.90
N PHE A 102 -4.26 -10.91 3.36
CA PHE A 102 -3.83 -10.94 1.97
C PHE A 102 -2.31 -10.87 1.90
N ASN A 103 -1.69 -11.98 1.51
CA ASN A 103 -0.24 -12.13 1.45
C ASN A 103 0.19 -12.50 0.03
N ALA A 104 1.36 -12.03 -0.37
CA ALA A 104 1.98 -12.40 -1.64
C ALA A 104 3.50 -12.41 -1.49
N THR A 105 4.15 -13.26 -2.26
CA THR A 105 5.61 -13.33 -2.34
C THR A 105 6.04 -12.90 -3.74
N PHE A 106 7.20 -12.29 -3.87
CA PHE A 106 7.81 -12.04 -5.17
C PHE A 106 9.32 -12.15 -5.09
N VAL A 107 9.94 -12.23 -6.27
CA VAL A 107 11.39 -12.14 -6.43
C VAL A 107 11.71 -10.82 -7.11
N VAL A 108 12.62 -10.03 -6.53
CA VAL A 108 13.04 -8.74 -7.08
C VAL A 108 13.61 -8.96 -8.49
N PRO A 109 13.02 -8.35 -9.52
CA PRO A 109 13.39 -8.62 -10.91
C PRO A 109 14.71 -7.92 -11.25
N PRO A 110 15.31 -8.22 -12.42
CA PRO A 110 16.40 -7.42 -12.96
C PRO A 110 16.03 -5.94 -13.03
N VAL A 111 17.02 -5.04 -12.97
CA VAL A 111 16.75 -3.62 -13.22
C VAL A 111 16.44 -3.40 -14.72
N PRO A 112 15.59 -2.43 -15.07
CA PRO A 112 15.46 -1.91 -16.42
C PRO A 112 16.80 -1.61 -17.10
N THR A 113 16.81 -1.69 -18.43
CA THR A 113 18.03 -1.44 -19.23
C THR A 113 18.30 0.05 -19.44
N SER A 114 17.26 0.89 -19.42
CA SER A 114 17.33 2.35 -19.39
C SER A 114 16.81 2.90 -18.06
N PHE A 115 17.33 4.06 -17.67
CA PHE A 115 16.77 4.85 -16.58
C PHE A 115 16.69 6.31 -17.01
N ASP A 116 15.47 6.76 -17.27
CA ASP A 116 15.13 8.11 -17.70
C ASP A 116 14.22 8.81 -16.67
N SER A 117 14.41 8.47 -15.38
CA SER A 117 13.61 8.93 -14.25
C SER A 117 12.20 8.33 -14.17
N GLN A 118 11.98 7.19 -14.82
CA GLN A 118 10.73 6.45 -14.67
C GLN A 118 10.57 5.95 -13.23
N ILE A 119 9.32 5.80 -12.81
CA ILE A 119 8.92 5.22 -11.53
C ILE A 119 8.02 4.03 -11.84
N ILE A 120 8.23 2.92 -11.15
CA ILE A 120 7.40 1.72 -11.26
C ILE A 120 7.02 1.26 -9.87
N PHE A 121 5.75 1.00 -9.62
CA PHE A 121 5.24 0.32 -8.43
C PHE A 121 4.61 -1.01 -8.81
N LEU A 122 5.01 -2.07 -8.12
CA LEU A 122 4.40 -3.39 -8.20
C LEU A 122 3.95 -3.75 -6.79
N SER A 123 2.63 -3.81 -6.57
CA SER A 123 2.11 -3.79 -5.19
C SER A 123 0.99 -4.79 -4.93
N ALA A 124 0.94 -5.25 -3.68
CA ALA A 124 -0.18 -5.97 -3.10
C ALA A 124 -0.99 -5.00 -2.22
N ASN A 125 -2.29 -4.91 -2.52
CA ASN A 125 -3.13 -3.79 -2.14
C ASN A 125 -4.41 -4.25 -1.44
N LEU A 126 -4.87 -3.41 -0.51
CA LEU A 126 -6.16 -3.47 0.14
C LEU A 126 -6.88 -2.16 -0.10
N GLN A 127 -8.06 -2.23 -0.69
CA GLN A 127 -8.81 -1.05 -1.11
C GLN A 127 -10.19 -0.99 -0.47
N VAL A 128 -10.58 0.23 -0.15
CA VAL A 128 -11.96 0.60 0.15
C VAL A 128 -12.55 1.26 -1.09
N LEU A 129 -13.80 0.92 -1.40
CA LEU A 129 -14.56 1.50 -2.50
C LEU A 129 -15.48 2.61 -2.01
N ASP A 130 -15.63 3.65 -2.82
CA ASP A 130 -16.65 4.67 -2.63
C ASP A 130 -18.07 4.16 -2.95
N PRO A 131 -19.13 4.96 -2.70
CA PRO A 131 -20.50 4.55 -2.99
C PRO A 131 -20.79 4.27 -4.47
N ASN A 132 -19.90 4.64 -5.39
CA ASN A 132 -20.00 4.38 -6.83
C ASN A 132 -19.17 3.14 -7.25
N GLY A 133 -18.54 2.46 -6.29
CA GLY A 133 -17.70 1.28 -6.53
C GLY A 133 -16.33 1.63 -7.12
N VAL A 134 -15.87 2.86 -6.90
CA VAL A 134 -14.55 3.32 -7.35
C VAL A 134 -13.57 3.24 -6.17
N PRO A 135 -12.33 2.75 -6.37
CA PRO A 135 -11.30 2.83 -5.34
C PRO A 135 -11.21 4.23 -4.72
N PHE A 136 -11.23 4.25 -3.39
CA PHE A 136 -11.30 5.45 -2.58
C PHE A 136 -10.05 5.62 -1.72
N GLY A 137 -9.66 4.57 -1.02
CA GLY A 137 -8.41 4.50 -0.28
C GLY A 137 -7.69 3.20 -0.63
N ASN A 138 -6.36 3.27 -0.73
CA ASN A 138 -5.52 2.17 -1.16
C ASN A 138 -4.34 2.01 -0.19
N LEU A 139 -4.40 0.98 0.67
CA LEU A 139 -3.28 0.56 1.50
C LEU A 139 -2.46 -0.46 0.72
N ARG A 140 -1.16 -0.23 0.58
CA ARG A 140 -0.31 -1.08 -0.25
C ARG A 140 1.07 -1.35 0.33
N ALA A 141 1.54 -2.58 0.13
CA ALA A 141 2.94 -2.96 0.23
C ALA A 141 3.49 -3.12 -1.19
N ALA A 142 4.43 -2.27 -1.57
CA ALA A 142 4.91 -2.13 -2.93
C ALA A 142 6.42 -2.35 -3.06
N LEU A 143 6.81 -3.08 -4.11
CA LEU A 143 8.12 -2.97 -4.71
C LEU A 143 8.13 -1.71 -5.58
N GLN A 144 9.15 -0.88 -5.44
CA GLN A 144 9.30 0.38 -6.16
C GLN A 144 10.65 0.41 -6.90
N TYR A 145 10.65 0.81 -8.17
CA TYR A 145 11.85 1.19 -8.92
C TYR A 145 11.84 2.68 -9.23
N GLY A 146 13.03 3.28 -9.28
CA GLY A 146 13.22 4.58 -9.89
C GLY A 146 13.28 5.75 -8.92
N GLY A 147 13.35 6.95 -9.49
CA GLY A 147 13.50 8.20 -8.73
C GLY A 147 12.17 8.66 -8.15
N SER A 148 11.90 8.33 -6.90
CA SER A 148 10.73 8.87 -6.19
C SER A 148 11.11 10.05 -5.30
N PHE A 149 10.09 10.68 -4.72
CA PHE A 149 10.26 11.72 -3.71
C PHE A 149 10.84 11.18 -2.39
N LEU A 150 10.93 9.85 -2.23
CA LEU A 150 11.54 9.25 -1.04
C LEU A 150 13.07 9.40 -1.09
N PRO A 151 13.69 9.78 0.05
CA PRO A 151 15.14 9.86 0.16
C PRO A 151 15.80 8.53 -0.20
N GLY A 152 16.87 8.59 -1.00
CA GLY A 152 17.65 7.39 -1.34
C GLY A 152 16.99 6.51 -2.38
N THR A 153 16.31 7.09 -3.38
CA THR A 153 15.76 6.37 -4.54
C THR A 153 16.53 6.72 -5.83
N GLY A 154 16.43 5.89 -6.86
CA GLY A 154 17.28 5.93 -8.05
C GLY A 154 17.11 4.68 -8.92
N PRO A 155 18.09 4.32 -9.77
CA PRO A 155 18.00 3.18 -10.70
C PRO A 155 18.18 1.83 -9.99
N PHE A 156 17.47 1.60 -8.90
CA PHE A 156 17.51 0.40 -8.08
C PHE A 156 16.13 0.15 -7.46
N TRP A 157 15.93 -1.08 -6.97
CA TRP A 157 14.69 -1.49 -6.33
C TRP A 157 14.70 -1.10 -4.85
N THR A 158 13.57 -0.59 -4.37
CA THR A 158 13.28 -0.35 -2.96
C THR A 158 11.93 -0.96 -2.59
N TYR A 159 11.66 -1.18 -1.31
CA TYR A 159 10.32 -1.49 -0.83
C TYR A 159 9.66 -0.28 -0.18
N THR A 160 8.35 -0.22 -0.15
CA THR A 160 7.59 0.86 0.52
C THR A 160 6.22 0.37 0.94
N VAL A 161 5.73 0.87 2.08
CA VAL A 161 4.31 0.75 2.45
C VAL A 161 3.69 2.13 2.33
N GLN A 162 2.57 2.21 1.63
CA GLN A 162 1.91 3.47 1.33
C GLN A 162 0.41 3.38 1.56
N LEU A 163 -0.18 4.52 1.87
CA LEU A 163 -1.61 4.74 1.86
C LEU A 163 -1.91 5.87 0.89
N GLU A 164 -2.72 5.59 -0.13
CA GLU A 164 -3.39 6.64 -0.89
C GLU A 164 -4.55 7.18 -0.05
N ILE A 165 -4.46 8.47 0.27
CA ILE A 165 -5.45 9.20 1.04
C ILE A 165 -6.39 9.88 0.05
N PRO A 166 -7.69 9.57 0.10
CA PRO A 166 -8.67 10.09 -0.85
C PRO A 166 -8.66 11.63 -0.89
N GLY A 167 -8.27 12.21 -2.02
CA GLY A 167 -8.14 13.67 -2.17
C GLY A 167 -7.08 14.34 -1.29
N GLY A 168 -6.34 13.56 -0.48
CA GLY A 168 -5.32 14.01 0.46
C GLY A 168 -3.88 13.71 0.01
N GLY A 169 -3.68 12.88 -1.02
CA GLY A 169 -2.36 12.54 -1.57
C GLY A 169 -1.87 11.17 -1.08
N TYR A 170 -0.56 11.01 -0.95
CA TYR A 170 0.07 9.74 -0.55
C TYR A 170 0.77 9.88 0.80
N LEU A 171 0.57 8.91 1.67
CA LEU A 171 1.31 8.76 2.92
C LEU A 171 2.20 7.53 2.81
N SER A 172 3.52 7.73 2.83
CA SER A 172 4.49 6.64 2.88
C SER A 172 5.09 6.53 4.27
N VAL A 173 5.45 5.32 4.69
CA VAL A 173 6.22 5.13 5.93
C VAL A 173 7.71 5.05 5.66
N SER A 174 8.50 5.54 6.61
CA SER A 174 9.95 5.45 6.57
C SER A 174 10.56 5.14 7.93
N PHE A 175 11.81 4.69 7.89
CA PHE A 175 12.68 4.64 9.05
C PHE A 175 13.87 5.58 8.85
N PRO A 176 14.12 6.49 9.80
CA PRO A 176 15.36 7.26 9.80
C PRO A 176 16.57 6.32 9.83
N GLY A 177 17.42 6.41 8.81
CA GLY A 177 18.71 5.70 8.77
C GLY A 177 18.66 4.24 8.28
N VAL A 178 17.52 3.76 7.77
CA VAL A 178 17.42 2.42 7.16
C VAL A 178 17.65 2.51 5.65
N ASN A 179 18.42 1.57 5.12
CA ASN A 179 18.56 1.39 3.68
C ASN A 179 17.41 0.52 3.16
N MET A 180 16.50 1.12 2.40
CA MET A 180 15.35 0.43 1.82
C MET A 180 15.64 -0.25 0.49
N THR A 181 16.91 -0.26 0.04
CA THR A 181 17.33 -0.89 -1.22
C THR A 181 17.25 -2.42 -1.12
N LEU A 182 16.78 -3.04 -2.20
CA LEU A 182 16.70 -4.48 -2.37
C LEU A 182 17.67 -4.98 -3.43
N GLU A 183 18.16 -6.20 -3.24
CA GLU A 183 19.04 -6.86 -4.21
C GLU A 183 18.21 -7.61 -5.26
N VAL A 184 18.68 -7.60 -6.53
CA VAL A 184 18.07 -8.40 -7.59
C VAL A 184 18.12 -9.88 -7.22
N GLY A 185 16.99 -10.58 -7.39
CA GLY A 185 16.84 -11.99 -7.02
C GLY A 185 16.52 -12.21 -5.54
N GLN A 186 16.47 -11.17 -4.71
CA GLN A 186 15.98 -11.27 -3.35
C GLN A 186 14.50 -11.65 -3.34
N ARG A 187 14.11 -12.60 -2.50
CA ARG A 187 12.70 -12.96 -2.29
C ARG A 187 12.13 -12.11 -1.16
N ILE A 188 10.96 -11.53 -1.41
CA ILE A 188 10.26 -10.60 -0.51
C ILE A 188 8.85 -11.12 -0.30
N ASN A 189 8.37 -10.99 0.94
CA ASN A 189 7.02 -11.38 1.32
C ASN A 189 6.27 -10.12 1.75
N THR A 190 5.12 -9.84 1.14
CA THR A 190 4.20 -8.80 1.59
C THR A 190 3.09 -9.40 2.42
N PHE A 191 2.64 -8.66 3.43
CA PHE A 191 1.43 -9.02 4.16
C PHE A 191 0.51 -7.82 4.29
N ILE A 192 -0.79 -8.12 4.30
CA ILE A 192 -1.84 -7.26 4.81
C ILE A 192 -2.71 -8.15 5.69
N VAL A 193 -2.84 -7.82 6.97
CA VAL A 193 -3.61 -8.63 7.93
C VAL A 193 -4.58 -7.74 8.70
N ALA A 194 -5.76 -8.27 9.01
CA ALA A 194 -6.66 -7.65 9.97
C ALA A 194 -5.98 -7.64 11.35
N ASP A 195 -6.11 -6.55 12.09
CA ASP A 195 -5.65 -6.48 13.49
C ASP A 195 -6.86 -6.56 14.44
N PRO A 196 -7.24 -7.77 14.88
CA PRO A 196 -8.35 -7.95 15.81
C PRO A 196 -7.99 -7.57 17.25
N ALA A 197 -6.71 -7.35 17.58
CA ALA A 197 -6.30 -7.03 18.95
C ALA A 197 -6.73 -5.59 19.33
N LEU A 198 -6.75 -4.67 18.36
CA LEU A 198 -7.31 -3.33 18.54
C LEU A 198 -8.85 -3.33 18.60
N ASP A 199 -9.51 -4.29 17.95
CA ASP A 199 -10.96 -4.46 18.07
C ASP A 199 -11.39 -4.92 19.48
N ALA A 200 -10.55 -5.70 20.16
CA ALA A 200 -10.89 -6.33 21.43
C ALA A 200 -10.34 -5.62 22.68
N GLU A 201 -9.12 -5.06 22.65
CA GLU A 201 -8.43 -4.56 23.85
C GLU A 201 -8.45 -3.03 24.04
N THR A 202 -8.47 -2.22 22.98
CA THR A 202 -8.36 -0.74 23.12
C THR A 202 -9.68 0.02 22.99
N LYS A 203 -10.74 -0.53 22.37
CA LYS A 203 -12.05 0.14 22.20
C LYS A 203 -11.93 1.63 21.79
N GLU A 204 -10.94 2.00 20.98
CA GLU A 204 -10.78 3.42 20.65
C GLU A 204 -11.92 3.92 19.75
N GLU A 205 -12.59 3.05 18.99
CA GLU A 205 -13.91 3.32 18.39
C GLU A 205 -14.59 2.01 17.92
N LEU A 206 -15.83 1.75 18.34
CA LEU A 206 -16.62 0.62 17.81
C LEU A 206 -16.95 0.87 16.33
N GLY A 207 -16.73 -0.13 15.47
CA GLY A 207 -17.08 -0.05 14.05
C GLY A 207 -15.96 0.45 13.13
N VAL A 208 -14.71 0.33 13.57
CA VAL A 208 -13.52 0.54 12.74
C VAL A 208 -12.94 -0.82 12.35
N PHE A 209 -12.56 -0.99 11.10
CA PHE A 209 -11.91 -2.18 10.55
C PHE A 209 -10.42 -1.89 10.42
N TRP A 210 -9.62 -2.53 11.26
CA TRP A 210 -8.18 -2.31 11.34
C TRP A 210 -7.42 -3.30 10.47
N HIS A 211 -6.50 -2.79 9.66
CA HIS A 211 -5.57 -3.57 8.86
C HIS A 211 -4.16 -3.01 8.97
N ILE A 212 -3.19 -3.90 9.04
CA ILE A 212 -1.76 -3.57 9.01
C ILE A 212 -1.13 -4.16 7.75
N ALA A 213 -0.40 -3.33 7.01
CA ALA A 213 0.38 -3.74 5.85
C ALA A 213 1.87 -3.64 6.12
N GLY A 214 2.64 -4.54 5.51
CA GLY A 214 4.08 -4.56 5.67
C GLY A 214 4.76 -5.61 4.80
N PHE A 215 6.02 -5.83 5.15
CA PHE A 215 6.86 -6.86 4.55
C PHE A 215 7.33 -7.83 5.63
N ASP A 216 7.21 -9.12 5.40
CA ASP A 216 7.96 -10.10 6.15
C ASP A 216 9.36 -10.20 5.55
N ASN A 217 10.33 -10.72 6.31
CA ASN A 217 11.67 -11.11 5.85
C ASN A 217 12.62 -10.00 5.32
N VAL A 218 12.29 -8.72 5.49
CA VAL A 218 13.23 -7.61 5.31
C VAL A 218 13.68 -7.06 6.67
N PRO A 219 14.92 -6.57 6.82
CA PRO A 219 15.34 -5.85 8.03
C PRO A 219 14.47 -4.62 8.24
N ASP A 220 14.15 -4.33 9.51
CA ASP A 220 13.40 -3.13 9.89
C ASP A 220 12.12 -2.97 9.03
N SER A 221 11.30 -4.02 8.98
CA SER A 221 10.08 -4.08 8.16
C SER A 221 9.14 -2.91 8.46
N PRO A 222 8.88 -2.02 7.48
CA PRO A 222 7.98 -0.92 7.67
C PRO A 222 6.57 -1.45 7.75
N THR A 223 5.83 -0.91 8.70
CA THR A 223 4.42 -1.18 8.83
C THR A 223 3.63 0.11 8.84
N LEU A 224 2.45 0.03 8.25
CA LEU A 224 1.44 1.07 8.32
C LEU A 224 0.13 0.40 8.70
N GLU A 225 -0.48 0.93 9.73
CA GLU A 225 -1.79 0.50 10.18
C GLU A 225 -2.85 1.52 9.75
N ILE A 226 -4.01 1.03 9.31
CA ILE A 226 -5.15 1.85 8.90
C ILE A 226 -6.45 1.29 9.45
N GLY A 227 -7.26 2.18 10.03
CA GLY A 227 -8.60 1.90 10.51
C GLY A 227 -9.65 2.59 9.65
N TRP A 228 -10.50 1.82 8.97
CA TRP A 228 -11.61 2.33 8.15
C TRP A 228 -12.94 2.20 8.88
N GLN A 229 -13.88 3.13 8.71
CA GLN A 229 -15.24 3.00 9.27
C GLN A 229 -16.18 2.14 8.39
N VAL A 230 -15.64 1.56 7.32
CA VAL A 230 -16.31 0.59 6.45
C VAL A 230 -15.34 -0.55 6.16
N PRO A 231 -15.82 -1.79 5.96
CA PRO A 231 -14.92 -2.90 5.67
C PRO A 231 -14.31 -2.70 4.27
N PRO A 232 -12.99 -2.90 4.10
CA PRO A 232 -12.38 -3.00 2.79
C PRO A 232 -13.03 -4.09 1.94
N GLN A 233 -13.26 -3.80 0.66
CA GLN A 233 -14.01 -4.70 -0.23
C GLN A 233 -13.18 -5.28 -1.36
N LEU A 234 -11.90 -4.93 -1.46
CA LEU A 234 -11.10 -5.27 -2.62
C LEU A 234 -9.66 -5.53 -2.23
N VAL A 235 -9.11 -6.63 -2.76
CA VAL A 235 -7.68 -6.85 -2.81
C VAL A 235 -7.22 -6.80 -4.25
N ALA A 236 -6.04 -6.24 -4.49
CA ALA A 236 -5.48 -6.14 -5.83
C ALA A 236 -3.98 -6.38 -5.83
N LEU A 237 -3.51 -6.92 -6.94
CA LEU A 237 -2.13 -6.85 -7.38
C LEU A 237 -2.09 -5.83 -8.50
N GLU A 238 -1.28 -4.80 -8.36
CA GLU A 238 -1.28 -3.65 -9.28
C GLU A 238 0.13 -3.33 -9.79
N LEU A 239 0.18 -2.88 -11.03
CA LEU A 239 1.29 -2.15 -11.63
C LEU A 239 0.88 -0.70 -11.80
N GLU A 240 1.66 0.21 -11.23
CA GLU A 240 1.60 1.64 -11.53
C GLU A 240 2.93 2.10 -12.12
N GLU A 241 2.88 3.04 -13.06
CA GLU A 241 4.10 3.62 -13.61
C GLU A 241 3.96 5.10 -13.93
N GLU A 242 5.10 5.78 -13.94
CA GLU A 242 5.22 7.16 -14.39
C GLU A 242 6.52 7.31 -15.19
N GLY A 243 6.47 8.05 -16.30
CA GLY A 243 7.67 8.34 -17.09
C GLY A 243 8.24 7.16 -17.90
N VAL A 244 7.50 6.06 -18.00
CA VAL A 244 7.83 4.95 -18.91
C VAL A 244 7.56 5.38 -20.35
N SER A 245 8.55 5.21 -21.21
CA SER A 245 8.52 5.67 -22.61
C SER A 245 8.68 4.54 -23.63
N GLY A 246 9.16 3.38 -23.19
CA GLY A 246 9.32 2.21 -24.04
C GLY A 246 9.73 0.96 -23.28
N ALA A 247 9.85 -0.15 -24.01
CA ALA A 247 10.10 -1.46 -23.42
C ALA A 247 11.37 -1.57 -22.59
N SER A 248 12.41 -0.80 -22.91
CA SER A 248 13.69 -0.78 -22.19
C SER A 248 13.59 -0.22 -20.76
N ASP A 249 12.52 0.52 -20.46
CA ASP A 249 12.25 1.15 -19.16
C ASP A 249 11.64 0.15 -18.15
N TYR A 250 11.18 -1.01 -18.62
CA TYR A 250 10.74 -2.12 -17.80
C TYR A 250 11.86 -3.10 -17.47
N PRO A 251 11.74 -3.87 -16.38
CA PRO A 251 12.61 -5.01 -16.17
C PRO A 251 12.35 -6.09 -17.24
N ALA A 252 13.39 -6.81 -17.63
CA ALA A 252 13.27 -7.84 -18.66
C ALA A 252 12.37 -9.01 -18.19
N GLY A 253 11.48 -9.46 -19.07
CA GLY A 253 10.66 -10.65 -18.85
C GLY A 253 9.34 -10.37 -18.13
N SER A 254 9.12 -11.03 -16.99
CA SER A 254 7.88 -10.91 -16.23
C SER A 254 8.18 -10.73 -14.75
N PHE A 255 7.37 -9.91 -14.10
CA PHE A 255 7.29 -9.87 -12.64
C PHE A 255 6.18 -10.81 -12.18
N VAL A 256 6.43 -11.58 -11.14
CA VAL A 256 5.53 -12.62 -10.67
C VAL A 256 5.24 -12.44 -9.20
N PHE A 257 3.96 -12.26 -8.87
CA PHE A 257 3.46 -12.52 -7.53
C PHE A 257 3.15 -14.02 -7.42
N GLU A 258 3.83 -14.69 -6.50
CA GLU A 258 3.69 -16.10 -6.18
C GLU A 258 3.20 -16.28 -4.74
N GLN A 259 2.70 -17.48 -4.40
CA GLN A 259 2.21 -17.79 -3.06
C GLN A 259 1.15 -16.78 -2.58
N ILE A 260 0.27 -16.38 -3.50
CA ILE A 260 -0.80 -15.43 -3.20
C ILE A 260 -1.84 -16.15 -2.33
N ASN A 261 -2.01 -15.66 -1.11
CA ASN A 261 -2.90 -16.23 -0.11
C ASN A 261 -3.85 -15.16 0.42
N LEU A 262 -5.13 -15.31 0.08
CA LEU A 262 -6.24 -14.51 0.56
C LEU A 262 -7.10 -15.35 1.51
N ASN A 263 -7.18 -14.91 2.76
CA ASN A 263 -8.06 -15.46 3.78
C ASN A 263 -9.20 -14.48 4.02
N LEU A 264 -10.42 -15.02 4.05
CA LEU A 264 -11.64 -14.27 4.34
C LEU A 264 -12.29 -14.85 5.60
N THR A 265 -13.03 -14.03 6.34
CA THR A 265 -13.59 -14.40 7.65
C THR A 265 -14.55 -15.59 7.60
N THR A 266 -15.22 -15.84 6.47
CA THR A 266 -16.09 -17.00 6.27
C THR A 266 -15.48 -18.09 5.39
N GLY A 267 -14.21 -17.94 5.03
CA GLY A 267 -13.49 -18.79 4.08
C GLY A 267 -13.64 -18.33 2.62
N PRO A 268 -12.87 -18.94 1.70
CA PRO A 268 -12.92 -18.58 0.29
C PRO A 268 -14.25 -18.99 -0.34
N PRO A 269 -14.78 -18.20 -1.30
CA PRO A 269 -15.98 -18.59 -2.04
C PRO A 269 -15.74 -19.87 -2.85
N ALA A 270 -16.82 -20.63 -3.10
CA ALA A 270 -16.75 -21.87 -3.87
C ALA A 270 -16.27 -21.66 -5.32
N ALA A 271 -16.51 -20.47 -5.88
CA ALA A 271 -15.94 -20.01 -7.14
C ALA A 271 -15.07 -18.78 -6.84
N PHE A 272 -13.78 -18.90 -7.14
CA PHE A 272 -12.81 -17.82 -6.99
C PHE A 272 -12.13 -17.59 -8.34
N TYR A 273 -12.08 -16.33 -8.78
CA TYR A 273 -11.39 -15.93 -9.99
C TYR A 273 -10.85 -14.51 -9.83
N TRP A 274 -9.66 -14.27 -10.36
CA TRP A 274 -9.08 -12.93 -10.42
C TRP A 274 -9.62 -12.15 -11.62
N ASN A 275 -10.16 -10.96 -11.37
CA ASN A 275 -10.52 -10.04 -12.43
C ASN A 275 -9.29 -9.26 -12.89
N THR A 276 -8.97 -9.33 -14.18
CA THR A 276 -7.80 -8.65 -14.74
C THR A 276 -8.21 -7.50 -15.66
N SER A 277 -7.38 -6.48 -15.70
CA SER A 277 -7.49 -5.38 -16.67
C SER A 277 -6.11 -4.81 -16.95
N VAL A 278 -5.97 -4.26 -18.16
CA VAL A 278 -4.78 -3.56 -18.63
C VAL A 278 -5.24 -2.29 -19.33
N ASP A 279 -4.53 -1.18 -19.12
CA ASP A 279 -4.68 0.03 -19.92
C ASP A 279 -4.26 -0.27 -21.36
N PRO A 280 -5.14 -0.07 -22.36
CA PRO A 280 -4.78 -0.31 -23.76
C PRO A 280 -3.64 0.57 -24.27
N THR A 281 -3.18 1.59 -23.52
CA THR A 281 -2.03 2.41 -23.90
C THR A 281 -0.68 1.87 -23.45
N THR A 282 -0.65 0.86 -22.56
CA THR A 282 0.58 0.13 -22.22
C THR A 282 0.68 -1.18 -23.00
N ASP A 283 1.90 -1.65 -23.21
CA ASP A 283 2.17 -2.97 -23.81
C ASP A 283 2.33 -4.08 -22.75
N VAL A 284 2.11 -3.76 -21.47
CA VAL A 284 2.12 -4.74 -20.38
C VAL A 284 0.93 -5.69 -20.50
N GLN A 285 1.10 -6.94 -20.07
CA GLN A 285 0.00 -7.90 -19.96
C GLN A 285 -0.12 -8.42 -18.53
N VAL A 286 -1.35 -8.74 -18.13
CA VAL A 286 -1.63 -9.44 -16.87
C VAL A 286 -2.04 -10.87 -17.18
N LYS A 287 -1.42 -11.82 -16.49
CA LYS A 287 -1.72 -13.24 -16.62
C LYS A 287 -1.95 -13.85 -15.25
N VAL A 288 -3.08 -14.53 -15.08
CA VAL A 288 -3.32 -15.40 -13.93
C VAL A 288 -2.75 -16.77 -14.25
N ASP A 289 -1.61 -17.10 -13.65
CA ASP A 289 -0.91 -18.37 -13.90
C ASP A 289 -1.51 -19.52 -13.10
N VAL A 290 -1.91 -19.23 -11.85
CA VAL A 290 -2.61 -20.16 -10.95
C VAL A 290 -3.78 -19.43 -10.32
N GLU A 291 -4.99 -19.92 -10.61
CA GLU A 291 -6.23 -19.39 -10.04
C GLU A 291 -6.43 -19.81 -8.58
N GLY A 292 -7.33 -19.09 -7.89
CA GLY A 292 -7.74 -19.40 -6.53
C GLY A 292 -7.26 -18.38 -5.50
N SER A 293 -7.65 -18.61 -4.25
CA SER A 293 -7.32 -17.74 -3.12
C SER A 293 -6.13 -18.24 -2.29
N GLN A 294 -5.55 -19.38 -2.64
CA GLN A 294 -4.45 -20.01 -1.91
C GLN A 294 -3.41 -20.50 -2.91
N ASP A 295 -2.14 -20.22 -2.63
CA ASP A 295 -1.01 -20.50 -3.52
C ASP A 295 -1.23 -20.04 -4.98
N ALA A 296 -2.00 -18.97 -5.18
CA ALA A 296 -2.24 -18.41 -6.48
C ALA A 296 -1.00 -17.70 -7.03
N GLN A 297 -1.00 -17.46 -8.34
CA GLN A 297 0.12 -16.83 -9.04
C GLN A 297 -0.41 -15.89 -10.12
N VAL A 298 0.11 -14.66 -10.13
CA VAL A 298 -0.21 -13.63 -11.13
C VAL A 298 1.09 -13.02 -11.65
N SER A 299 1.21 -12.94 -12.97
CA SER A 299 2.33 -12.33 -13.65
C SER A 299 1.96 -11.04 -14.36
N PHE A 300 2.82 -10.03 -14.23
CA PHE A 300 2.89 -8.87 -15.11
C PHE A 300 3.98 -9.14 -16.16
N VAL A 301 3.58 -9.27 -17.41
CA VAL A 301 4.48 -9.55 -18.54
C VAL A 301 4.83 -8.24 -19.22
N PHE A 302 6.10 -7.87 -19.19
CA PHE A 302 6.58 -6.64 -19.79
C PHE A 302 6.92 -6.82 -21.28
N PRO A 303 6.83 -5.76 -22.09
CA PRO A 303 7.25 -5.81 -23.49
C PRO A 303 8.74 -6.13 -23.62
N SER A 304 9.10 -6.85 -24.69
CA SER A 304 10.50 -7.11 -25.02
C SER A 304 11.13 -5.88 -25.68
N ALA A 305 12.30 -5.45 -25.19
CA ALA A 305 13.15 -4.45 -25.84
C ALA A 305 13.75 -4.93 -27.16
#